data_AF-A0A2H6G212-F1
#
_entry.id   AF-A0A2H6G212-F1
#
_cell.length_a   1.000
_cell.length_b   1.000
_cell.length_c   1.000
_cell.angle_alpha   90.00
_cell.angle_beta   90.00
_cell.angle_gamma   90.00
#
_symmetry.space_group_name_H-M   'P 1'
#
loop_
_entity.id
_entity.type
_entity.pdbx_description
1 polymer ?
#
loop_
_entity_poly.entity_id
_entity_poly.type
_entity_poly.pdbx_seq_one_letter_code
_entity_poly.pdbx_strand_id
1 'polypeptide(L)'
;MKIRSVTSNNRRNEFTVITRSGATYVFPYGEADPRPCSDDRIGEAFVDKELGNEAFTYVLESGEEGSIHIEQILEYNEDPKYLAELLIYKLTLEAQDGIEGSGLSMRQIAKRLRTSVPQLYRLLDPANTRKSMSQLVALLHVLNCDVDLVVTKPNHD
;
A
#
# COMPACT_ATOMS: atom_id res chain seq x y z
N MET A 1 -0.32 -0.73 8.70
CA MET A 1 0.76 -0.30 9.64
C MET A 1 0.17 0.75 10.58
N LYS A 2 0.57 0.83 11.86
CA LYS A 2 -0.09 1.75 12.82
C LYS A 2 0.75 3.00 13.12
N ILE A 3 0.11 4.17 13.09
CA ILE A 3 0.68 5.47 13.47
C ILE A 3 0.68 5.60 15.00
N ARG A 4 1.77 6.14 15.54
CA ARG A 4 1.94 6.43 16.96
C ARG A 4 1.68 7.91 17.26
N SER A 5 2.20 8.80 16.43
CA SER A 5 2.02 10.25 16.57
C SER A 5 2.23 10.94 15.23
N VAL A 6 1.60 12.10 15.08
CA VAL A 6 1.82 13.05 13.99
C VAL A 6 2.13 14.42 14.58
N THR A 7 3.01 15.17 13.93
CA THR A 7 3.22 16.59 14.20
C THR A 7 3.21 17.37 12.89
N SER A 8 2.63 18.56 12.91
CA SER A 8 2.60 19.50 11.79
C SER A 8 3.73 20.53 11.94
N ASN A 9 4.35 20.93 10.81
CA ASN A 9 5.33 22.01 10.78
C ASN A 9 5.00 23.02 9.66
N ASN A 10 4.19 24.04 9.99
CA ASN A 10 3.81 25.12 9.07
C ASN A 10 5.00 25.93 8.51
N ARG A 11 6.21 25.84 9.09
CA ARG A 11 7.41 26.48 8.52
C ARG A 11 8.05 25.63 7.42
N ARG A 12 7.98 24.31 7.56
CA ARG A 12 8.53 23.35 6.59
C ARG A 12 7.48 22.83 5.59
N ASN A 13 6.21 23.15 5.82
CA ASN A 13 5.06 22.69 5.03
C ASN A 13 4.99 21.16 4.92
N GLU A 14 5.17 20.48 6.04
CA GLU A 14 5.18 19.01 6.10
C GLU A 14 4.60 18.49 7.43
N PHE A 15 4.09 17.27 7.38
CA PHE A 15 3.78 16.44 8.55
C PHE A 15 4.97 15.52 8.84
N THR A 16 5.30 15.36 10.11
CA THR A 16 6.20 14.30 10.57
C THR A 16 5.36 13.21 11.23
N VAL A 17 5.48 11.99 10.75
CA VAL A 17 4.66 10.85 11.17
C VAL A 17 5.56 9.78 11.76
N ILE A 18 5.30 9.41 13.01
CA ILE A 18 6.05 8.36 13.71
C ILE A 18 5.13 7.16 13.85
N THR A 19 5.60 6.00 13.40
CA THR A 19 4.85 4.74 13.47
C THR A 19 5.09 4.03 14.81
N ARG A 20 4.28 3.01 15.12
CA ARG A 20 4.46 2.23 16.36
C ARG A 20 5.80 1.48 16.43
N SER A 21 6.43 1.17 15.29
CA SER A 21 7.77 0.58 15.26
C SER A 21 8.88 1.61 15.53
N GLY A 22 8.55 2.91 15.56
CA GLY A 22 9.51 4.01 15.72
C GLY A 22 10.08 4.55 14.42
N ALA A 23 9.67 4.02 13.25
CA ALA A 23 10.04 4.60 11.97
C ALA A 23 9.41 6.00 11.83
N THR A 24 10.17 6.93 11.26
CA THR A 24 9.75 8.33 11.06
C THR A 24 9.68 8.61 9.57
N TYR A 25 8.56 9.17 9.15
CA TYR A 25 8.29 9.55 7.76
C TYR A 25 7.90 11.03 7.70
N VAL A 26 8.10 11.62 6.53
CA VAL A 26 7.65 12.99 6.23
C VAL A 26 6.58 12.92 5.15
N PHE A 27 5.52 13.71 5.28
CA PHE A 27 4.51 13.85 4.24
C PHE A 27 4.27 15.35 3.97
N PRO A 28 4.54 15.85 2.76
CA PRO A 28 4.43 17.27 2.46
C PRO A 28 2.96 17.72 2.40
N TYR A 29 2.70 18.97 2.77
CA TYR A 29 1.37 19.58 2.65
C TYR A 29 0.88 19.67 1.21
N GLY A 30 1.80 19.76 0.25
CA GLY A 30 1.46 19.79 -1.18
C GLY A 30 0.71 18.54 -1.66
N GLU A 31 0.91 17.40 -1.02
CA GLU A 31 0.25 16.13 -1.36
C GLU A 31 -1.02 15.89 -0.53
N ALA A 32 -1.36 16.80 0.39
CA ALA A 32 -2.55 16.70 1.23
C ALA A 32 -3.77 17.32 0.53
N ASP A 33 -4.95 16.77 0.83
CA ASP A 33 -6.25 17.29 0.38
C ASP A 33 -7.20 17.36 1.59
N PRO A 34 -7.73 18.54 1.97
CA PRO A 34 -7.47 19.87 1.40
C PRO A 34 -6.03 20.38 1.62
N ARG A 35 -5.42 20.97 0.59
CA ARG A 35 -4.03 21.44 0.64
C ARG A 35 -3.87 22.67 1.56
N PRO A 36 -3.06 22.60 2.63
CA PRO A 36 -2.74 23.76 3.45
C PRO A 36 -2.00 24.85 2.65
N CYS A 37 -2.30 26.12 2.91
CA CYS A 37 -1.66 27.25 2.25
C CYS A 37 -1.32 28.39 3.23
N SER A 38 -0.78 29.51 2.72
CA SER A 38 -0.38 30.63 3.57
C SER A 38 -1.54 31.25 4.35
N ASP A 39 -2.72 31.23 3.73
CA ASP A 39 -3.95 31.89 4.18
C ASP A 39 -4.88 30.94 4.94
N ASP A 40 -4.59 29.63 4.88
CA ASP A 40 -5.32 28.60 5.59
C ASP A 40 -4.37 27.46 6.00
N ARG A 41 -3.82 27.59 7.21
CA ARG A 41 -2.73 26.74 7.72
C ARG A 41 -3.27 25.56 8.49
N ILE A 42 -2.39 24.60 8.82
CA ILE A 42 -2.75 23.53 9.77
C ILE A 42 -2.95 24.14 11.15
N GLY A 43 -4.18 24.09 11.66
CA GLY A 43 -4.50 24.38 13.06
C GLY A 43 -4.23 23.20 13.97
N GLU A 44 -4.62 22.00 13.54
CA GLU A 44 -4.51 20.76 14.33
C GLU A 44 -4.19 19.55 13.44
N ALA A 45 -3.44 18.58 13.98
CA ALA A 45 -3.25 17.26 13.39
C ALA A 45 -3.17 16.18 14.49
N PHE A 46 -3.91 15.09 14.34
CA PHE A 46 -3.99 14.02 15.33
C PHE A 46 -4.11 12.64 14.67
N VAL A 47 -3.66 11.61 15.40
CA VAL A 47 -3.83 10.22 14.97
C VAL A 47 -5.30 9.84 15.08
N ASP A 48 -5.88 9.39 13.98
CA ASP A 48 -7.30 9.08 13.91
C ASP A 48 -7.57 7.66 14.42
N LYS A 49 -8.29 7.57 15.54
CA LYS A 49 -8.64 6.29 16.16
C LYS A 49 -9.79 5.60 15.44
N GLU A 50 -10.67 6.34 14.79
CA GLU A 50 -11.81 5.80 14.03
C GLU A 50 -11.31 5.10 12.78
N LEU A 51 -10.23 5.61 12.19
CA LEU A 51 -9.48 4.97 11.10
C LEU A 51 -8.45 3.95 11.61
N GLY A 52 -8.68 3.36 12.78
CA GLY A 52 -7.89 2.25 13.31
C GLY A 52 -6.43 2.60 13.64
N ASN A 53 -6.09 3.89 13.80
CA ASN A 53 -4.72 4.42 13.86
C ASN A 53 -3.88 4.11 12.61
N GLU A 54 -4.52 3.94 11.44
CA GLU A 54 -3.83 3.80 10.15
C GLU A 54 -3.86 5.08 9.33
N ALA A 55 -4.52 6.12 9.84
CA ALA A 55 -4.48 7.45 9.29
C ALA A 55 -4.27 8.48 10.39
N PHE A 56 -3.91 9.68 9.98
CA PHE A 56 -4.06 10.87 10.80
C PHE A 56 -5.00 11.83 10.09
N THR A 57 -5.71 12.62 10.88
CA THR A 57 -6.62 13.66 10.40
C THR A 57 -6.02 15.01 10.79
N TYR A 58 -6.17 16.00 9.93
CA TYR A 58 -5.76 17.37 10.19
C TYR A 58 -6.91 18.33 9.88
N VAL A 59 -6.88 19.46 10.57
CA VAL A 59 -7.89 20.51 10.48
C VAL A 59 -7.17 21.81 10.13
N LEU A 60 -7.64 22.48 9.08
CA LEU A 60 -7.17 23.80 8.68
C LEU A 60 -7.72 24.88 9.63
N GLU A 61 -7.13 26.07 9.62
CA GLU A 61 -7.63 27.21 10.42
C GLU A 61 -9.05 27.63 10.02
N SER A 62 -9.46 27.38 8.78
CA SER A 62 -10.82 27.52 8.27
C SER A 62 -11.82 26.52 8.86
N GLY A 63 -11.33 25.41 9.42
CA GLY A 63 -12.13 24.28 9.89
C GLY A 63 -12.35 23.18 8.85
N GLU A 64 -11.81 23.30 7.64
CA GLU A 64 -11.79 22.18 6.68
C GLU A 64 -10.90 21.05 7.20
N GLU A 65 -11.31 19.80 6.96
CA GLU A 65 -10.64 18.61 7.46
C GLU A 65 -10.16 17.70 6.33
N GLY A 66 -9.00 17.07 6.53
CA GLY A 66 -8.47 16.05 5.64
C GLY A 66 -7.85 14.90 6.41
N SER A 67 -7.82 13.72 5.79
CA SER A 67 -7.23 12.51 6.39
C SER A 67 -6.21 11.89 5.45
N ILE A 68 -5.06 11.53 5.99
CA ILE A 68 -3.97 10.89 5.24
C ILE A 68 -3.73 9.51 5.82
N HIS A 69 -3.92 8.49 4.98
CA HIS A 69 -3.67 7.10 5.35
C HIS A 69 -2.17 6.78 5.30
N ILE A 70 -1.72 5.86 6.14
CA ILE A 70 -0.31 5.44 6.24
C ILE A 70 0.24 4.92 4.93
N GLU A 71 -0.61 4.32 4.09
CA GLU A 71 -0.21 3.83 2.77
C GLU A 71 0.21 4.97 1.84
N GLN A 72 -0.49 6.11 1.85
CA GLN A 72 -0.11 7.29 1.07
C GLN A 72 1.26 7.82 1.52
N ILE A 73 1.53 7.76 2.84
CA ILE A 73 2.82 8.17 3.41
C ILE A 73 3.93 7.23 2.97
N LEU A 74 3.70 5.91 3.05
CA LEU A 74 4.66 4.89 2.65
C LEU A 74 4.94 4.95 1.15
N GLU A 75 3.92 5.21 0.34
CA GLU A 75 4.03 5.38 -1.10
C GLU A 75 4.88 6.62 -1.45
N TYR A 76 4.56 7.78 -0.87
CA TYR A 76 5.33 9.01 -1.07
C TYR A 76 6.80 8.88 -0.67
N ASN A 77 7.08 8.17 0.42
CA ASN A 77 8.45 7.95 0.90
C ASN A 77 9.15 6.76 0.21
N GLU A 78 8.52 6.14 -0.79
CA GLU A 78 9.03 4.97 -1.49
C GLU A 78 9.47 3.84 -0.54
N ASP A 79 8.70 3.59 0.53
CA ASP A 79 9.08 2.60 1.54
C ASP A 79 9.27 1.23 0.86
N PRO A 80 10.49 0.66 0.91
CA PRO A 80 10.84 -0.48 0.07
C PRO A 80 10.03 -1.72 0.43
N LYS A 81 9.61 -1.84 1.70
CA LYS A 81 8.78 -2.95 2.15
C LYS A 81 7.35 -2.80 1.64
N TYR A 82 6.77 -1.59 1.75
CA TYR A 82 5.46 -1.30 1.20
C TYR A 82 5.41 -1.52 -0.30
N LEU A 83 6.39 -1.02 -1.06
CA LEU A 83 6.46 -1.20 -2.51
C LEU A 83 6.55 -2.68 -2.90
N ALA A 84 7.34 -3.48 -2.17
CA ALA A 84 7.39 -4.92 -2.38
C ALA A 84 6.06 -5.61 -2.06
N GLU A 85 5.40 -5.23 -0.97
CA GLU A 85 4.07 -5.74 -0.60
C GLU A 85 3.00 -5.35 -1.63
N LEU A 86 3.07 -4.13 -2.19
CA LEU A 86 2.20 -3.64 -3.25
C LEU A 86 2.39 -4.42 -4.56
N LEU A 87 3.63 -4.76 -4.93
CA LEU A 87 3.91 -5.63 -6.08
C LEU A 87 3.33 -7.03 -5.88
N ILE A 88 3.48 -7.60 -4.68
CA ILE A 88 2.91 -8.91 -4.33
C ILE A 88 1.38 -8.86 -4.39
N TYR A 89 0.76 -7.77 -3.92
CA TYR A 89 -0.68 -7.56 -4.00
C TYR A 89 -1.14 -7.52 -5.47
N LYS A 90 -0.50 -6.70 -6.32
CA LYS A 90 -0.82 -6.62 -7.76
C LYS A 90 -0.70 -7.99 -8.44
N LEU A 91 0.40 -8.72 -8.21
CA LEU A 91 0.56 -10.08 -8.73
C LEU A 91 -0.50 -11.07 -8.22
N THR A 92 -1.03 -10.86 -7.01
CA THR A 92 -2.12 -11.68 -6.49
C THR A 92 -3.41 -11.43 -7.27
N LEU A 93 -3.71 -10.16 -7.61
CA LEU A 93 -4.88 -9.81 -8.42
C LEU A 93 -4.77 -10.41 -9.82
N GLU A 94 -3.63 -10.26 -10.49
CA GLU A 94 -3.39 -10.88 -11.80
C GLU A 94 -3.57 -12.41 -11.77
N ALA A 95 -3.13 -13.06 -10.68
CA ALA A 95 -3.32 -14.49 -10.51
C ALA A 95 -4.79 -14.87 -10.26
N GLN A 96 -5.56 -14.05 -9.55
CA GLN A 96 -7.00 -14.27 -9.35
C GLN A 96 -7.75 -14.14 -10.69
N ASP A 97 -7.50 -13.06 -11.43
CA ASP A 97 -8.09 -12.81 -12.75
C ASP A 97 -7.72 -13.92 -13.75
N GLY A 98 -6.45 -14.34 -13.74
CA GLY A 98 -5.98 -15.46 -14.56
C GLY A 98 -6.67 -16.78 -14.24
N ILE A 99 -7.00 -17.04 -12.96
CA ILE A 99 -7.76 -18.24 -12.56
C ILE A 99 -9.18 -18.16 -13.12
N GLU A 100 -9.85 -17.03 -12.95
CA GLU A 100 -11.22 -16.80 -13.44
C GLU A 100 -11.30 -16.97 -14.97
N GLY A 101 -10.30 -16.46 -15.70
CA GLY A 101 -10.21 -16.60 -17.16
C GLY A 101 -9.78 -17.98 -17.67
N SER A 102 -9.14 -18.81 -16.83
CA SER A 102 -8.53 -20.08 -17.28
C SER A 102 -9.52 -21.23 -17.53
N GLY A 103 -10.72 -21.18 -16.91
CA GLY A 103 -11.66 -22.31 -16.88
C GLY A 103 -11.16 -23.54 -16.11
N LEU A 104 -10.02 -23.45 -15.40
CA LEU A 104 -9.46 -24.54 -14.60
C LEU A 104 -10.06 -24.57 -13.19
N SER A 105 -10.32 -25.77 -12.68
CA SER A 105 -10.67 -25.92 -11.26
C SER A 105 -9.46 -25.70 -10.35
N MET A 106 -9.72 -25.23 -9.12
CA MET A 106 -8.69 -25.08 -8.07
C MET A 106 -7.86 -26.35 -7.84
N ARG A 107 -8.46 -27.54 -7.99
CA ARG A 107 -7.74 -28.82 -7.87
C ARG A 107 -6.77 -29.06 -9.02
N GLN A 108 -7.16 -28.73 -10.26
CA GLN A 108 -6.28 -28.85 -11.42
C GLN A 108 -5.09 -27.89 -11.31
N ILE A 109 -5.34 -26.65 -10.89
CA ILE A 109 -4.29 -25.64 -10.68
C ILE A 109 -3.33 -26.10 -9.58
N ALA A 110 -3.84 -26.51 -8.41
CA ALA A 110 -3.02 -26.99 -7.30
C ALA A 110 -2.14 -28.19 -7.71
N LYS A 111 -2.68 -29.12 -8.50
CA LYS A 111 -1.93 -30.27 -9.04
C LYS A 111 -0.77 -29.82 -9.96
N ARG A 112 -1.01 -28.86 -10.86
CA ARG A 112 0.03 -28.33 -11.77
C ARG A 112 1.12 -27.58 -11.00
N LEU A 113 0.75 -26.81 -9.98
CA LEU A 113 1.66 -26.07 -9.10
C LEU A 113 2.34 -26.97 -8.04
N ARG A 114 2.03 -28.28 -8.01
CA ARG A 114 2.54 -29.26 -7.03
C ARG A 114 2.30 -28.81 -5.57
N THR A 115 1.13 -28.24 -5.31
CA THR A 115 0.73 -27.77 -3.98
C THR A 115 -0.63 -28.34 -3.59
N SER A 116 -1.09 -28.07 -2.36
CA SER A 116 -2.43 -28.43 -1.92
C SER A 116 -3.42 -27.28 -2.16
N VAL A 117 -4.70 -27.61 -2.33
CA VAL A 117 -5.77 -26.59 -2.53
C VAL A 117 -5.81 -25.56 -1.39
N PRO A 118 -5.67 -25.93 -0.10
CA PRO A 118 -5.60 -24.94 0.97
C PRO A 118 -4.39 -24.00 0.86
N GLN A 119 -3.23 -24.49 0.42
CA GLN A 119 -2.06 -23.65 0.21
C GLN A 119 -2.25 -22.70 -0.99
N LEU A 120 -2.93 -23.15 -2.04
CA LEU A 120 -3.30 -22.29 -3.15
C LEU A 120 -4.26 -21.17 -2.71
N TYR A 121 -5.26 -21.45 -1.88
CA TYR A 121 -6.12 -20.39 -1.33
C TYR A 121 -5.33 -19.39 -0.48
N ARG A 122 -4.37 -19.85 0.34
CA ARG A 122 -3.49 -18.93 1.10
C ARG A 122 -2.58 -18.09 0.22
N LEU A 123 -2.17 -18.63 -0.94
CA LEU A 123 -1.38 -17.89 -1.92
C LEU A 123 -2.22 -16.78 -2.57
N LEU A 124 -3.51 -17.04 -2.79
CA LEU A 124 -4.45 -16.10 -3.41
C LEU A 124 -5.06 -15.10 -2.43
N ASP A 125 -4.98 -15.34 -1.12
CA ASP A 125 -5.52 -14.46 -0.10
C ASP A 125 -4.77 -13.11 -0.08
N PRO A 126 -5.41 -11.97 -0.43
CA PRO A 126 -4.78 -10.66 -0.41
C PRO A 126 -4.25 -10.25 0.98
N ALA A 127 -4.91 -10.70 2.06
CA ALA A 127 -4.53 -10.37 3.43
C ALA A 127 -3.26 -11.12 3.91
N ASN A 128 -2.84 -12.16 3.19
CA ASN A 128 -1.64 -12.92 3.53
C ASN A 128 -0.35 -12.20 3.10
N THR A 129 0.19 -11.33 3.93
CA THR A 129 1.40 -10.55 3.64
C THR A 129 2.71 -11.38 3.63
N ARG A 130 2.67 -12.67 3.96
CA ARG A 130 3.86 -13.56 3.98
C ARG A 130 3.99 -14.43 2.73
N LYS A 131 3.13 -14.23 1.74
CA LYS A 131 3.12 -15.04 0.52
C LYS A 131 4.38 -14.80 -0.32
N SER A 132 4.81 -15.81 -1.07
CA SER A 132 6.03 -15.73 -1.88
C SER A 132 5.75 -15.19 -3.28
N MET A 133 6.47 -14.16 -3.69
CA MET A 133 6.46 -13.65 -5.07
C MET A 133 6.79 -14.75 -6.08
N SER A 134 7.77 -15.62 -5.78
CA SER A 134 8.14 -16.72 -6.68
C SER A 134 7.02 -17.74 -6.88
N GLN A 135 6.16 -17.93 -5.88
CA GLN A 135 5.00 -18.81 -5.99
C GLN A 135 3.89 -18.18 -6.84
N LEU A 136 3.70 -16.87 -6.76
CA LEU A 136 2.76 -16.14 -7.62
C LEU A 136 3.21 -16.18 -9.09
N VAL A 137 4.50 -15.95 -9.35
CA VAL A 137 5.06 -16.06 -10.72
C VAL A 137 4.89 -17.48 -11.27
N ALA A 138 5.18 -18.51 -10.46
CA ALA A 138 4.97 -19.90 -10.86
C ALA A 138 3.49 -20.22 -11.14
N LEU A 139 2.56 -19.65 -10.35
CA LEU A 139 1.13 -19.78 -10.57
C LEU A 139 0.70 -19.13 -11.88
N LEU A 140 1.16 -17.91 -12.17
CA LEU A 140 0.86 -17.21 -13.43
C LEU A 140 1.33 -18.02 -14.65
N HIS A 141 2.52 -18.61 -14.60
CA HIS A 141 2.96 -19.51 -15.68
C HIS A 141 2.10 -20.78 -15.82
N VAL A 142 1.61 -21.36 -14.72
CA VAL A 142 0.68 -22.51 -14.74
C VAL A 142 -0.66 -22.15 -15.40
N LEU A 143 -1.04 -20.87 -15.36
CA LEU A 143 -2.22 -20.28 -16.00
C LEU A 143 -1.94 -19.84 -17.45
N ASN A 144 -0.73 -20.11 -17.97
CA ASN A 144 -0.25 -19.70 -19.30
C ASN A 144 -0.12 -18.17 -19.48
N CYS A 145 0.13 -17.44 -18.40
CA CYS A 145 0.57 -16.05 -18.49
C CYS A 145 2.08 -15.99 -18.76
N ASP A 146 2.47 -15.11 -19.67
CA ASP A 146 3.86 -14.67 -19.79
C ASP A 146 4.11 -13.59 -18.73
N VAL A 147 5.21 -13.73 -17.99
CA VAL A 147 5.55 -12.82 -16.88
C VAL A 147 6.89 -12.18 -17.19
N ASP A 148 6.83 -10.93 -17.65
CA ASP A 148 8.00 -10.10 -17.92
C ASP A 148 8.20 -9.06 -16.82
N LEU A 149 9.45 -8.89 -16.36
CA LEU A 149 9.83 -7.81 -15.45
C LEU A 149 10.37 -6.63 -16.24
N VAL A 150 9.63 -5.53 -16.25
CA VAL A 150 10.07 -4.26 -16.86
C VAL A 150 10.50 -3.30 -15.76
N VAL A 151 11.74 -2.82 -15.83
CA VAL A 151 12.27 -1.76 -14.95
C VAL A 151 12.39 -0.49 -15.76
N THR A 152 11.57 0.52 -15.46
CA THR A 152 11.64 1.84 -16.08
C THR A 152 12.35 2.83 -15.16
N LYS A 153 13.01 3.84 -15.76
CA LYS A 153 13.48 5.00 -15.00
C LYS A 153 12.31 5.97 -14.85
N PRO A 154 12.13 6.62 -13.69
CA PRO A 154 11.19 7.74 -13.60
C PRO A 154 11.63 8.82 -14.60
N ASN A 155 10.69 9.31 -15.41
CA ASN A 155 10.93 10.49 -16.24
C ASN A 155 11.14 11.67 -15.28
N HIS A 156 12.38 12.14 -15.17
CA HIS A 156 12.67 13.44 -14.60
C HIS A 156 12.55 14.45 -15.74
N ASP A 157 11.35 14.98 -15.94
CA ASP A 157 11.13 16.22 -16.70
C ASP A 157 11.19 17.42 -15.74
#